data_AF-A0A842MKJ2-F1
#
_entry.id   AF-A0A842MKJ2-F1
#
_cell.length_a   1.000
_cell.length_b   1.000
_cell.length_c   1.000
_cell.angle_alpha   90.00
_cell.angle_beta   90.00
_cell.angle_gamma   90.00
#
_symmetry.space_group_name_H-M   'P 1'
#
loop_
_entity.id
_entity.type
_entity.pdbx_description
1 polymer ?
#
loop_
_entity_poly.entity_id
_entity_poly.type
_entity_poly.pdbx_seq_one_letter_code
_entity_poly.pdbx_strand_id
1 'polypeptide(L)'
;MSEDIEVQKKPKYEALEDLPGVGPATAQKLRDLGFHTIESLAMAAVKELEPAGISDKKALAIINAARSSMGVSFIRADELLKMRQKVLRLTTGSKALDRLLGGGLETQAITEFYGEYGSGKSQICHQLC
;
A
#
# COMPACT_ATOMS: atom_id res chain seq x y z
N MET A 1 -28.10 26.41 -7.96
CA MET A 1 -28.38 25.70 -6.70
C MET A 1 -27.27 24.67 -6.57
N SER A 2 -26.18 25.09 -5.95
CA SER A 2 -24.97 24.28 -5.80
C SER A 2 -25.13 23.51 -4.50
N GLU A 3 -25.41 22.22 -4.60
CA GLU A 3 -25.40 21.35 -3.43
C GLU A 3 -23.94 21.09 -3.06
N ASP A 4 -23.49 21.76 -2.01
CA ASP A 4 -22.23 21.45 -1.34
C ASP A 4 -22.32 20.04 -0.76
N ILE A 5 -21.73 19.06 -1.45
CA ILE A 5 -21.55 17.72 -0.92
C ILE A 5 -20.50 17.82 0.19
N GLU A 6 -20.95 17.92 1.43
CA GLU A 6 -20.10 17.80 2.62
C GLU A 6 -19.33 16.48 2.55
N VAL A 7 -18.04 16.56 2.23
CA VAL A 7 -17.12 15.42 2.25
C VAL A 7 -16.97 14.99 3.70
N GLN A 8 -17.78 14.01 4.13
CA GLN A 8 -17.65 13.40 5.45
C GLN A 8 -16.20 12.93 5.64
N LYS A 9 -15.53 13.56 6.60
CA LYS A 9 -14.14 13.28 6.96
C LYS A 9 -14.07 11.89 7.57
N LYS A 10 -13.86 10.86 6.74
CA LYS A 10 -13.71 9.47 7.19
C LYS A 10 -12.59 9.40 8.25
N PRO A 11 -12.76 8.60 9.32
CA PRO A 11 -11.72 8.46 10.34
C PRO A 11 -10.46 7.89 9.68
N LYS A 12 -9.35 8.62 9.81
CA LYS A 12 -8.03 8.15 9.41
C LYS A 12 -7.41 7.42 10.59
N TYR A 13 -7.23 6.11 10.46
CA TYR A 13 -6.52 5.28 11.44
C TYR A 13 -5.03 5.26 11.08
N GLU A 14 -4.15 5.44 12.06
CA GLU A 14 -2.69 5.42 11.83
C GLU A 14 -2.04 4.18 12.46
N ALA A 15 -2.54 3.74 13.62
CA ALA A 15 -2.12 2.52 14.29
C ALA A 15 -3.23 1.45 14.27
N LEU A 16 -2.84 0.18 14.40
CA LEU A 16 -3.80 -0.94 14.46
C LEU A 16 -4.76 -0.79 15.64
N GLU A 17 -4.27 -0.23 16.74
CA GLU A 17 -4.99 0.04 17.97
C GLU A 17 -6.06 1.10 17.84
N ASP A 18 -5.99 1.95 16.81
CA ASP A 18 -7.03 2.95 16.54
C ASP A 18 -8.28 2.30 15.93
N LEU A 19 -8.17 1.06 15.42
CA LEU A 19 -9.29 0.36 14.80
C LEU A 19 -10.30 -0.12 15.85
N PRO A 20 -11.61 0.08 15.59
CA PRO A 20 -12.64 -0.35 16.51
C PRO A 20 -12.60 -1.87 16.70
N GLY A 21 -12.42 -2.31 17.95
CA GLY A 21 -12.35 -3.72 18.31
C GLY A 21 -10.94 -4.32 18.30
N VAL A 22 -9.90 -3.55 18.00
CA VAL A 22 -8.49 -3.97 18.09
C VAL A 22 -7.87 -3.36 19.36
N GLY A 23 -7.68 -4.19 20.38
CA GLY A 23 -6.91 -3.82 21.57
C GLY A 23 -5.42 -4.16 21.42
N PRO A 24 -4.56 -3.74 22.37
CA PRO A 24 -3.10 -3.99 22.30
C PRO A 24 -2.72 -5.46 22.11
N ALA A 25 -3.43 -6.37 22.79
CA ALA A 25 -3.20 -7.80 22.65
C ALA A 25 -3.58 -8.35 21.27
N THR A 26 -4.64 -7.82 20.66
CA THR A 26 -5.06 -8.19 19.29
C THR A 26 -4.11 -7.59 18.26
N ALA A 27 -3.70 -6.33 18.44
CA ALA A 27 -2.72 -5.67 17.59
C ALA A 27 -1.38 -6.42 17.57
N GLN A 28 -0.93 -6.93 18.73
CA GLN A 28 0.29 -7.73 18.79
C GLN A 28 0.15 -9.02 17.99
N LYS A 29 -0.94 -9.77 18.16
CA LYS A 29 -1.18 -10.99 17.36
C LYS A 29 -1.26 -10.72 15.86
N LEU A 30 -1.88 -9.60 15.46
CA LEU A 30 -1.92 -9.19 14.05
C LEU A 30 -0.50 -8.90 13.52
N ARG A 31 0.33 -8.22 14.32
CA ARG A 31 1.75 -7.99 13.98
C ARG A 31 2.54 -9.29 13.89
N ASP A 32 2.29 -10.25 14.78
CA ASP A 32 2.94 -11.56 14.74
C ASP A 32 2.54 -12.36 13.48
N LEU A 33 1.38 -12.08 12.89
CA LEU A 33 0.93 -12.60 11.59
C LEU A 33 1.42 -11.80 10.38
N GLY A 34 2.20 -10.72 10.60
CA GLY A 34 2.75 -9.88 9.53
C GLY A 34 1.89 -8.67 9.14
N PHE A 35 0.76 -8.43 9.82
CA PHE A 35 -0.07 -7.25 9.62
C PHE A 35 0.48 -6.09 10.46
N HIS A 36 1.35 -5.27 9.86
CA HIS A 36 1.98 -4.14 10.54
C HIS A 36 1.30 -2.80 10.27
N THR A 37 0.50 -2.69 9.21
CA THR A 37 -0.11 -1.43 8.78
C THR A 37 -1.59 -1.57 8.49
N ILE A 38 -2.32 -0.45 8.48
CA ILE A 38 -3.75 -0.41 8.13
C ILE A 38 -3.98 -0.92 6.71
N GLU A 39 -3.07 -0.62 5.78
CA GLU A 39 -3.13 -1.04 4.39
C GLU A 39 -3.01 -2.56 4.26
N SER A 40 -2.06 -3.17 5.00
CA SER A 40 -1.91 -4.63 5.01
C SER A 40 -3.18 -5.32 5.48
N LEU A 41 -3.86 -4.74 6.47
CA LEU A 41 -5.11 -5.29 7.02
C LEU A 41 -6.31 -5.06 6.11
N ALA A 42 -6.37 -3.94 5.39
CA ALA A 42 -7.44 -3.65 4.43
C ALA A 42 -7.41 -4.59 3.21
N MET A 43 -6.22 -5.08 2.86
CA MET A 43 -6.01 -6.07 1.79
C MET A 43 -6.18 -7.52 2.25
N ALA A 44 -6.25 -7.76 3.57
CA ALA A 44 -6.37 -9.09 4.13
C ALA A 44 -7.73 -9.76 3.82
N ALA A 45 -7.72 -11.08 3.76
CA ALA A 45 -8.92 -11.90 3.76
C ALA A 45 -9.35 -12.23 5.19
N VAL A 46 -10.66 -12.42 5.41
CA VAL A 46 -11.23 -12.73 6.75
C VAL A 46 -10.54 -13.94 7.39
N LYS A 47 -10.25 -14.98 6.61
CA LYS A 47 -9.61 -16.22 7.09
C LYS A 47 -8.18 -16.01 7.61
N GLU A 48 -7.47 -14.99 7.13
CA GLU A 48 -6.10 -14.70 7.56
C GLU A 48 -6.04 -14.16 8.99
N LEU A 49 -7.18 -13.68 9.52
CA LEU A 49 -7.30 -13.16 10.88
C LEU A 49 -7.74 -14.25 11.89
N GLU A 50 -8.17 -15.43 11.43
CA GLU A 50 -8.58 -16.54 12.31
C GLU A 50 -7.46 -16.96 13.29
N PRO A 51 -6.18 -17.09 12.89
CA PRO A 51 -5.10 -17.46 13.81
C PRO A 51 -4.87 -16.43 14.93
N ALA A 52 -5.29 -15.17 14.76
CA ALA A 52 -5.24 -14.17 15.83
C ALA A 52 -6.34 -14.37 16.89
N GLY A 53 -7.21 -15.37 16.73
CA GLY A 53 -8.37 -15.62 17.59
C GLY A 53 -9.49 -14.61 17.37
N ILE A 54 -9.59 -14.07 16.16
CA ILE A 54 -10.63 -13.11 15.77
C ILE A 54 -11.74 -13.88 15.06
N SER A 55 -12.99 -13.71 15.50
CA SER A 55 -14.13 -14.32 14.82
C SER A 55 -14.40 -13.65 13.47
N ASP A 56 -14.95 -14.39 12.50
CA ASP A 56 -15.21 -13.91 11.14
C ASP A 56 -15.97 -12.58 11.10
N LYS A 57 -17.01 -12.46 11.94
CA LYS A 57 -17.82 -11.24 12.04
C LYS A 57 -16.97 -10.04 12.50
N LYS A 58 -16.08 -10.26 13.46
CA LYS A 58 -15.18 -9.23 13.99
C LYS A 58 -14.08 -8.89 12.99
N ALA A 59 -13.49 -9.90 12.34
CA ALA A 59 -12.50 -9.73 11.29
C ALA A 59 -13.05 -8.91 10.13
N LEU A 60 -14.27 -9.21 9.67
CA LEU A 60 -14.94 -8.46 8.61
C LEU A 60 -15.19 -6.98 9.01
N ALA A 61 -15.58 -6.72 10.26
CA ALA A 61 -15.73 -5.36 10.77
C ALA A 61 -14.41 -4.59 10.80
N ILE A 62 -13.32 -5.23 11.25
CA ILE A 62 -11.97 -4.65 11.31
C ILE A 62 -11.47 -4.32 9.89
N ILE A 63 -11.58 -5.26 8.95
CA ILE A 63 -11.15 -5.08 7.55
C ILE A 63 -11.94 -3.94 6.89
N ASN A 64 -13.25 -3.85 7.13
CA ASN A 64 -14.08 -2.78 6.59
C ASN A 64 -13.75 -1.41 7.19
N ALA A 65 -13.42 -1.36 8.50
CA ALA A 65 -12.94 -0.13 9.14
C ALA A 65 -11.60 0.31 8.52
N ALA A 66 -10.66 -0.61 8.32
CA ALA A 66 -9.38 -0.34 7.67
C ALA A 66 -9.57 0.19 6.22
N ARG A 67 -10.43 -0.47 5.42
CA ARG A 67 -10.77 -0.03 4.04
C ARG A 67 -11.40 1.36 3.99
N SER A 68 -12.23 1.69 4.99
CA SER A 68 -12.88 2.99 5.07
C SER A 68 -11.88 4.12 5.30
N SER A 69 -10.79 3.87 6.04
CA SER A 69 -9.69 4.81 6.27
C SER A 69 -8.82 5.03 5.03
N MET A 70 -8.66 4.01 4.18
CA MET A 70 -7.82 4.08 2.98
C MET A 70 -8.41 4.90 1.82
N GLY A 71 -9.66 5.35 1.92
CA GLY A 71 -10.28 6.16 0.87
C GLY A 71 -10.44 5.42 -0.47
N VAL A 72 -10.49 4.07 -0.47
CA VAL A 72 -10.71 3.27 -1.68
C VAL A 72 -12.09 3.62 -2.23
N SER A 73 -12.10 4.46 -3.26
CA SER A 73 -13.29 5.01 -3.89
C SER A 73 -13.10 4.97 -5.40
N PHE A 74 -14.21 4.94 -6.13
CA PHE A 74 -14.17 5.09 -7.57
C PHE A 74 -13.65 6.48 -7.91
N ILE A 75 -12.59 6.54 -8.71
CA ILE A 75 -11.97 7.78 -9.17
C ILE A 75 -12.03 7.85 -10.69
N ARG A 76 -11.97 9.06 -11.22
CA ARG A 76 -11.92 9.27 -12.68
C ARG A 76 -10.52 9.01 -13.23
N ALA A 77 -10.44 8.72 -14.53
CA ALA A 77 -9.17 8.46 -15.20
C ALA A 77 -8.19 9.65 -15.14
N ASP A 78 -8.69 10.88 -15.22
CA ASP A 78 -7.86 12.08 -15.15
C ASP A 78 -7.32 12.36 -13.74
N GLU A 79 -8.08 11.99 -12.70
CA GLU A 79 -7.62 12.04 -11.30
C GLU A 79 -6.55 10.98 -11.04
N LEU A 80 -6.78 9.74 -11.52
CA LEU A 80 -5.79 8.67 -11.46
C LEU A 80 -4.47 9.08 -12.14
N LEU A 81 -4.54 9.72 -13.32
CA LEU A 81 -3.35 10.21 -14.02
C LEU A 81 -2.58 11.23 -13.17
N LYS A 82 -3.27 12.21 -12.55
CA LYS A 82 -2.65 13.19 -11.65
C LYS A 82 -2.01 12.54 -10.42
N MET A 83 -2.61 11.46 -9.90
CA MET A 83 -2.00 10.68 -8.82
C MET A 83 -0.73 9.96 -9.28
N ARG A 84 -0.76 9.30 -10.45
CA ARG A 84 0.42 8.59 -10.99
C ARG A 84 1.58 9.52 -11.33
N GLN A 85 1.31 10.77 -11.70
CA GLN A 85 2.35 11.79 -11.92
C GLN A 85 3.16 12.11 -10.65
N LYS A 86 2.63 11.80 -9.45
CA LYS A 86 3.33 12.00 -8.16
C LYS A 86 4.14 10.79 -7.71
N VAL A 87 4.11 9.68 -8.45
CA VAL A 87 4.86 8.48 -8.08
C VAL A 87 6.35 8.78 -8.14
N LEU A 88 7.04 8.46 -7.05
CA LEU A 88 8.47 8.69 -6.93
C LEU A 88 9.24 7.70 -7.80
N ARG A 89 10.36 8.18 -8.36
CA ARG A 89 11.27 7.38 -9.18
C ARG A 89 12.68 7.43 -8.61
N LEU A 90 13.33 6.26 -8.54
CA LEU A 90 14.71 6.12 -8.11
C LEU A 90 15.62 6.14 -9.34
N THR A 91 16.64 7.01 -9.36
CA THR A 91 17.62 7.05 -10.44
C THR A 91 18.47 5.77 -10.47
N THR A 92 18.81 5.29 -11.66
CA THR A 92 19.74 4.18 -11.84
C THR A 92 21.20 4.63 -11.83
N GLY A 93 21.48 5.93 -11.60
CA GLY A 93 22.81 6.54 -11.75
C GLY A 93 23.25 6.78 -13.21
N SER A 94 22.47 6.30 -14.18
CA SER A 94 22.75 6.46 -15.61
C SER A 94 21.65 7.28 -16.28
N LYS A 95 22.02 8.48 -16.77
CA LYS A 95 21.08 9.36 -17.48
C LYS A 95 20.43 8.70 -18.70
N ALA A 96 21.13 7.77 -19.35
CA ALA A 96 20.60 7.07 -20.51
C ALA A 96 19.50 6.07 -20.10
N LEU A 97 19.76 5.29 -19.04
CA LEU A 97 18.82 4.30 -18.54
C LEU A 97 17.62 4.97 -17.85
N ASP A 98 17.84 6.04 -17.07
CA ASP A 98 16.74 6.82 -16.49
C ASP A 98 15.80 7.38 -17.56
N ARG A 99 16.34 7.91 -18.66
CA ARG A 99 15.50 8.37 -19.80
C ARG A 99 14.71 7.22 -20.42
N LEU A 100 15.34 6.05 -20.61
CA LEU A 100 14.66 4.87 -21.14
C LEU A 100 13.50 4.43 -20.25
N LEU A 101 13.68 4.51 -18.92
CA LEU A 101 12.68 4.13 -17.92
C LEU A 101 11.66 5.24 -17.61
N GLY A 102 11.71 6.39 -18.29
CA GLY A 102 10.77 7.50 -18.05
C GLY A 102 11.04 8.28 -16.76
N GLY A 103 12.31 8.40 -16.37
CA GLY A 103 12.78 9.17 -15.21
C GLY A 103 13.41 8.32 -14.09
N GLY A 104 13.60 7.02 -14.30
CA GLY A 104 14.12 6.08 -13.32
C GLY A 104 13.11 5.01 -12.91
N LEU A 105 13.47 4.19 -11.93
CA LEU A 105 12.68 3.05 -11.44
C LEU A 105 11.49 3.52 -10.59
N GLU A 106 10.29 3.14 -11.01
CA GLU A 106 9.02 3.57 -10.40
C GLU A 106 8.79 2.87 -9.04
N THR A 107 8.53 3.64 -7.98
CA THR A 107 8.02 3.09 -6.71
C THR A 107 6.58 2.56 -6.89
N GLN A 108 6.10 1.71 -5.98
CA GLN A 108 4.77 1.09 -6.10
C GLN A 108 4.63 0.16 -7.33
N ALA A 109 5.75 -0.24 -7.95
CA ALA A 109 5.81 -1.19 -9.04
C ALA A 109 6.99 -2.15 -8.85
N ILE A 110 6.91 -3.33 -9.47
CA ILE A 110 8.03 -4.27 -9.56
C ILE A 110 8.70 -4.07 -10.91
N THR A 111 10.01 -3.84 -10.92
CA THR A 111 10.81 -3.75 -12.16
C THR A 111 11.77 -4.94 -12.24
N GLU A 112 11.70 -5.69 -13.34
CA GLU A 112 12.53 -6.89 -13.57
C GLU A 112 13.70 -6.58 -14.52
N PHE A 113 14.91 -6.99 -14.13
CA PHE A 113 16.11 -6.98 -14.98
C PHE A 113 16.53 -8.41 -15.29
N TYR A 114 16.37 -8.84 -16.55
CA TYR A 114 16.73 -10.17 -17.02
C TYR A 114 17.85 -10.14 -18.08
N GLY A 115 18.69 -11.17 -18.13
CA GLY A 115 19.79 -11.31 -19.11
C GLY A 115 20.91 -12.25 -18.67
N GLU A 116 21.91 -12.45 -19.52
CA GLU A 116 23.06 -13.36 -19.28
C GLU A 116 24.00 -12.90 -18.15
N TYR A 117 24.88 -13.79 -17.70
CA TYR A 117 25.93 -13.43 -16.74
C TYR A 117 26.77 -12.25 -17.26
N GLY A 118 27.14 -11.32 -16.37
CA GLY A 118 27.90 -10.13 -16.74
C GLY A 118 27.08 -9.00 -17.38
N SER A 119 25.77 -9.17 -17.58
CA SER A 119 24.90 -8.13 -18.19
C SER A 119 24.60 -6.92 -17.28
N GLY A 120 25.21 -6.83 -16.10
CA GLY A 120 25.05 -5.69 -15.18
C GLY A 120 23.88 -5.77 -14.18
N LYS A 121 23.07 -6.85 -14.18
CA LYS A 121 21.92 -7.02 -13.26
C LYS A 121 22.29 -6.79 -11.79
N SER A 122 23.31 -7.49 -11.28
CA SER A 122 23.75 -7.37 -9.89
C SER A 122 24.33 -5.98 -9.58
N GLN A 123 24.99 -5.34 -10.55
CA GLN A 123 25.54 -3.99 -10.39
C GLN A 123 24.43 -2.95 -10.24
N ILE A 124 23.36 -3.07 -11.02
CA ILE A 124 22.17 -2.24 -10.85
C ILE A 124 21.60 -2.43 -9.44
N CYS A 125 21.44 -3.67 -8.96
CA CYS A 125 20.94 -3.90 -7.60
C CYS A 125 21.82 -3.23 -6.53
N HIS A 126 23.15 -3.35 -6.61
CA HIS A 126 24.06 -2.68 -5.68
C HIS A 126 24.01 -1.16 -5.76
N GLN A 127 23.78 -0.59 -6.95
CA GLN A 127 23.67 0.87 -7.15
C GLN A 127 22.39 1.46 -6.53
N LEU A 128 21.35 0.65 -6.35
CA LEU A 128 20.06 1.10 -5.82
C LEU A 128 19.95 0.99 -4.29
N CYS A 129 20.89 0.31 -3.64
CA CYS A 129 21.01 0.20 -2.18
C CYS A 129 21.70 1.42 -1.57
#